data_AF-M0MFK2-F1
#
_entry.id   AF-M0MFK2-F1
#
_cell.length_a   1.000
_cell.length_b   1.000
_cell.length_c   1.000
_cell.angle_alpha   90.00
_cell.angle_beta   90.00
_cell.angle_gamma   90.00
#
_symmetry.space_group_name_H-M   'P 1'
#
loop_
_entity.id
_entity.type
_entity.pdbx_description
1 polymer ?
#
loop_
_entity_poly.entity_id
_entity_poly.type
_entity_poly.pdbx_seq_one_letter_code
_entity_poly.pdbx_strand_id
1 'polypeptide(L)'
;MGRVVHYHHPEAENFSLKYSSASSADLVSRRKELDGATKLIGYPFDSPVYVLYESETETEAARDMDFDEEWLSDRIVELPHDGQVVAFRLVELLEAAVNVREADEFRLYKEFEPQKIEQALEHVSWGSPLPEVAGELMSNLILRHSLPNANHRTGIAMLQFCIESVDPDFAMPRTHLDDETWQEWVDPYIVDSKRLITVRRNNVRFQHLEELDVDLVERKDGIQIRLAEFDLDMHWRDAHATYAERHEEHCTEFARAVFERAAKEEFIDHSGPSKQGFIEYLETGLVERDFRELF
;
A
#
# COMPACT_ATOMS: atom_id res chain seq x y z
N MET A 1 -4.20 3.95 -30.05
CA MET A 1 -4.47 4.46 -28.68
C MET A 1 -5.11 3.29 -27.96
N GLY A 2 -4.57 2.87 -26.81
CA GLY A 2 -5.10 1.69 -26.11
C GLY A 2 -6.52 1.92 -25.60
N ARG A 3 -7.31 0.85 -25.47
CA ARG A 3 -8.65 0.85 -24.87
C ARG A 3 -8.49 0.97 -23.35
N VAL A 4 -8.81 2.14 -22.80
CA VAL A 4 -8.62 2.48 -21.38
C VAL A 4 -9.94 2.42 -20.61
N VAL A 5 -9.97 1.65 -19.53
CA VAL A 5 -11.08 1.62 -18.56
C VAL A 5 -10.60 2.15 -17.22
N HIS A 6 -11.40 2.96 -16.53
CA HIS A 6 -11.04 3.44 -15.20
C HIS A 6 -11.41 2.43 -14.11
N TYR A 7 -10.45 2.14 -13.22
CA TYR A 7 -10.68 1.32 -12.02
C TYR A 7 -11.51 2.05 -10.98
N HIS A 8 -11.26 3.35 -10.75
CA HIS A 8 -12.13 4.20 -9.96
C HIS A 8 -13.05 5.02 -10.88
N HIS A 9 -14.25 5.37 -10.44
CA HIS A 9 -15.15 6.18 -11.26
C HIS A 9 -14.53 7.59 -11.47
N PRO A 10 -14.42 8.12 -12.71
CA PRO A 10 -13.72 9.38 -13.01
C PRO A 10 -14.26 10.61 -12.28
N GLU A 11 -15.55 10.62 -11.96
CA GLU A 11 -16.21 11.73 -11.24
C GLU A 11 -16.55 11.38 -9.77
N ALA A 12 -16.17 10.19 -9.29
CA ALA A 12 -16.53 9.72 -7.94
C ALA A 12 -15.50 8.70 -7.43
N GLU A 13 -14.36 9.19 -6.96
CA GLU A 13 -13.19 8.35 -6.63
C GLU A 13 -13.44 7.31 -5.53
N ASN A 14 -14.47 7.47 -4.71
CA ASN A 14 -14.90 6.49 -3.71
C ASN A 14 -15.68 5.30 -4.32
N PHE A 15 -15.86 5.26 -5.64
CA PHE A 15 -16.47 4.14 -6.36
C PHE A 15 -15.38 3.39 -7.13
N SER A 16 -15.26 2.08 -6.90
CA SER A 16 -14.31 1.22 -7.60
C SER A 16 -15.01 0.16 -8.46
N LEU A 17 -14.31 -0.30 -9.49
CA LEU A 17 -14.81 -1.25 -10.48
C LEU A 17 -15.18 -2.57 -9.79
N LYS A 18 -16.47 -2.95 -9.92
CA LYS A 18 -16.99 -4.18 -9.34
C LYS A 18 -17.19 -5.26 -10.39
N TYR A 19 -17.67 -4.87 -11.57
CA TYR A 19 -18.03 -5.77 -12.66
C TYR A 19 -17.95 -5.07 -14.02
N SER A 20 -17.66 -5.82 -15.08
CA SER A 20 -17.66 -5.36 -16.47
C SER A 20 -18.40 -6.38 -17.36
N SER A 21 -18.96 -5.93 -18.48
CA SER A 21 -19.56 -6.80 -19.51
C SER A 21 -19.67 -6.06 -20.84
N ALA A 22 -19.77 -6.80 -21.95
CA ALA A 22 -20.18 -6.27 -23.25
C ALA A 22 -21.69 -5.97 -23.35
N SER A 23 -22.50 -6.41 -22.38
CA SER A 23 -23.95 -6.27 -22.35
C SER A 23 -24.42 -5.36 -21.21
N SER A 24 -25.12 -4.28 -21.56
CA SER A 24 -25.72 -3.39 -20.58
C SER A 24 -26.84 -4.06 -19.76
N ALA A 25 -27.50 -5.07 -20.32
CA ALA A 25 -28.53 -5.85 -19.62
C ALA A 25 -27.95 -6.70 -18.48
N ASP A 26 -26.71 -7.18 -18.64
CA ASP A 26 -26.00 -7.95 -17.62
C ASP A 26 -25.70 -7.05 -16.42
N LEU A 27 -25.25 -5.82 -16.66
CA LEU A 27 -25.00 -4.85 -15.59
C LEU A 27 -26.27 -4.51 -14.82
N VAL A 28 -27.41 -4.33 -15.50
CA VAL A 28 -28.68 -4.05 -14.82
C VAL A 28 -29.10 -5.23 -13.94
N SER A 29 -28.86 -6.45 -14.39
CA SER A 29 -29.14 -7.65 -13.61
C SER A 29 -28.21 -7.71 -12.40
N ARG A 30 -26.91 -7.48 -12.61
CA ARG A 30 -25.91 -7.56 -11.55
C ARG A 30 -26.03 -6.44 -10.52
N ARG A 31 -26.47 -5.26 -10.93
CA ARG A 31 -26.78 -4.13 -10.04
C ARG A 31 -27.86 -4.47 -9.03
N LYS A 32 -28.85 -5.30 -9.38
CA LYS A 32 -29.92 -5.70 -8.45
C LYS A 32 -29.45 -6.63 -7.33
N GLU A 33 -28.27 -7.22 -7.48
CA GLU A 33 -27.66 -8.12 -6.51
C GLU A 33 -26.67 -7.40 -5.58
N LEU A 34 -26.43 -6.09 -5.81
CA LEU A 34 -25.57 -5.28 -4.96
C LEU A 34 -26.43 -4.46 -4.00
N ASP A 35 -26.06 -4.48 -2.73
CA ASP A 35 -26.75 -3.74 -1.66
C ASP A 35 -26.26 -2.28 -1.54
N GLY A 36 -25.15 -1.93 -2.21
CA GLY A 36 -24.49 -0.62 -2.13
C GLY A 36 -24.90 0.40 -3.20
N ALA A 37 -24.44 1.65 -3.04
CA ALA A 37 -24.58 2.66 -4.06
C ALA A 37 -23.76 2.27 -5.31
N THR A 38 -24.36 2.40 -6.49
CA THR A 38 -23.76 1.94 -7.75
C THR A 38 -23.81 3.00 -8.83
N LYS A 39 -22.76 3.04 -9.66
CA LYS A 39 -22.64 3.88 -10.86
C LYS A 39 -22.28 3.03 -12.07
N LEU A 40 -22.72 3.43 -13.26
CA LEU A 40 -22.44 2.72 -14.51
C LEU A 40 -21.77 3.67 -15.51
N ILE A 41 -20.76 3.18 -16.22
CA ILE A 41 -20.15 3.86 -17.36
C ILE A 41 -20.15 2.89 -18.55
N GLY A 42 -20.54 3.39 -19.72
CA GLY A 42 -20.32 2.71 -21.00
C GLY A 42 -19.13 3.35 -21.71
N TYR A 43 -18.13 2.54 -22.05
CA TYR A 43 -16.97 2.94 -22.84
C TYR A 43 -17.29 2.73 -24.32
N PRO A 44 -17.27 3.80 -25.14
CA PRO A 44 -17.71 3.77 -26.53
C PRO A 44 -16.61 3.25 -27.47
N PHE A 45 -16.04 2.09 -27.16
CA PHE A 45 -15.13 1.41 -28.08
C PHE A 45 -15.91 0.71 -29.21
N ASP A 46 -15.20 0.27 -30.26
CA ASP A 46 -15.80 -0.48 -31.37
C ASP A 46 -16.59 -1.72 -30.90
N SER A 47 -16.06 -2.40 -29.87
CA SER A 47 -16.79 -3.39 -29.07
C SER A 47 -17.14 -2.75 -27.73
N PRO A 48 -18.42 -2.49 -27.43
CA PRO A 48 -18.79 -1.72 -26.25
C PRO A 48 -18.39 -2.46 -24.97
N VAL A 49 -17.89 -1.71 -23.99
CA VAL A 49 -17.59 -2.22 -22.65
C VAL A 49 -18.38 -1.41 -21.65
N TYR A 50 -19.15 -2.08 -20.82
CA TYR A 50 -19.90 -1.45 -19.74
C TYR A 50 -19.29 -1.84 -18.41
N VAL A 51 -19.13 -0.87 -17.51
CA VAL A 51 -18.54 -1.05 -16.19
C VAL A 51 -19.51 -0.62 -15.11
N LEU A 52 -19.68 -1.49 -14.12
CA LEU A 52 -20.43 -1.26 -12.90
C LEU A 52 -19.45 -0.96 -11.77
N TYR A 53 -19.62 0.21 -11.17
CA TYR A 53 -18.87 0.65 -10.00
C TYR A 53 -19.75 0.54 -8.76
N GLU A 54 -19.15 0.21 -7.64
CA GLU A 54 -19.78 0.15 -6.32
C GLU A 54 -19.04 1.09 -5.38
N SER A 55 -19.76 1.83 -4.53
CA SER A 55 -19.15 2.67 -3.52
C SER A 55 -18.41 1.81 -2.51
N GLU A 56 -17.16 2.17 -2.22
CA GLU A 56 -16.52 1.75 -0.98
C GLU A 56 -17.35 2.33 0.17
N THR A 57 -17.66 1.50 1.17
CA THR A 57 -18.40 1.96 2.35
C THR A 57 -17.51 2.98 3.08
N GLU A 58 -17.71 4.27 2.82
CA GLU A 58 -17.14 5.31 3.67
C GLU A 58 -17.77 5.12 5.05
N THR A 59 -17.00 4.65 6.02
CA THR A 59 -17.43 4.68 7.41
C THR A 59 -17.58 6.15 7.79
N GLU A 60 -18.79 6.60 8.16
CA GLU A 60 -19.03 7.96 8.69
C GLU A 60 -18.05 8.30 9.84
N ALA A 61 -17.56 7.27 10.54
CA ALA A 61 -16.55 7.37 11.59
C ALA A 61 -15.22 8.00 11.15
N ALA A 62 -14.87 7.98 9.87
CA ALA A 62 -13.53 8.31 9.38
C ALA A 62 -13.29 9.82 9.16
N ARG A 63 -14.32 10.67 9.27
CA ARG A 63 -14.17 12.12 9.02
C ARG A 63 -13.78 12.94 10.25
N ASP A 64 -13.90 12.38 11.47
CA ASP A 64 -13.66 13.07 12.75
C ASP A 64 -12.94 12.17 13.78
N MET A 65 -11.98 11.33 13.36
CA MET A 65 -11.24 10.48 14.32
C MET A 65 -10.07 11.25 14.93
N ASP A 66 -10.13 11.45 16.24
CA ASP A 66 -8.98 11.85 17.05
C ASP A 66 -8.16 10.59 17.38
N PHE A 67 -6.87 10.58 17.05
CA PHE A 67 -5.95 9.45 17.25
C PHE A 67 -5.25 9.52 18.61
N ASP A 68 -5.97 9.95 19.65
CA ASP A 68 -5.39 10.09 20.98
C ASP A 68 -4.95 8.74 21.59
N GLU A 69 -4.16 8.84 22.67
CA GLU A 69 -3.59 7.68 23.37
C GLU A 69 -4.68 6.72 23.88
N GLU A 70 -5.85 7.24 24.28
CA GLU A 70 -6.99 6.44 24.75
C GLU A 70 -7.62 5.64 23.60
N TRP A 71 -7.88 6.31 22.47
CA TRP A 71 -8.41 5.71 21.25
C TRP A 71 -7.54 4.54 20.74
N LEU A 72 -6.22 4.74 20.78
CA LEU A 72 -5.26 3.75 20.33
C LEU A 72 -5.15 2.59 21.32
N SER A 73 -5.02 2.89 22.62
CA SER A 73 -4.89 1.89 23.68
C SER A 73 -6.02 0.87 23.64
N ASP A 74 -7.26 1.34 23.52
CA ASP A 74 -8.45 0.48 23.44
C ASP A 74 -8.42 -0.49 22.24
N ARG A 75 -7.75 -0.10 21.15
CA ARG A 75 -7.72 -0.88 19.90
C ARG A 75 -6.56 -1.84 19.81
N ILE A 76 -5.48 -1.62 20.56
CA ILE A 76 -4.28 -2.46 20.53
C ILE A 76 -4.13 -3.35 21.75
N VAL A 77 -4.93 -3.15 22.82
CA VAL A 77 -4.81 -3.89 24.08
C VAL A 77 -4.84 -5.42 23.93
N GLU A 78 -5.57 -5.93 22.92
CA GLU A 78 -5.66 -7.37 22.64
C GLU A 78 -4.49 -7.92 21.82
N LEU A 79 -3.66 -7.06 21.23
CA LEU A 79 -2.48 -7.49 20.50
C LEU A 79 -1.39 -7.99 21.46
N PRO A 80 -0.54 -8.92 21.03
CA PRO A 80 0.73 -9.16 21.71
C PRO A 80 1.58 -7.88 21.75
N HIS A 81 2.50 -7.82 22.71
CA HIS A 81 3.36 -6.65 22.95
C HIS A 81 4.05 -6.14 21.67
N ASP A 82 4.67 -7.01 20.87
CA ASP A 82 5.30 -6.64 19.60
C ASP A 82 4.33 -5.92 18.65
N GLY A 83 3.08 -6.41 18.59
CA GLY A 83 2.03 -5.82 17.76
C GLY A 83 1.59 -4.46 18.29
N GLN A 84 1.54 -4.29 19.61
CA GLN A 84 1.24 -3.00 20.25
C GLN A 84 2.31 -1.95 19.93
N VAL A 85 3.59 -2.30 20.08
CA VAL A 85 4.73 -1.40 19.80
C VAL A 85 4.70 -0.93 18.34
N VAL A 86 4.52 -1.86 17.40
CA VAL A 86 4.48 -1.52 15.97
C VAL A 86 3.23 -0.70 15.63
N ALA A 87 2.07 -1.05 16.20
CA ALA A 87 0.85 -0.28 16.00
C ALA A 87 0.99 1.17 16.50
N PHE A 88 1.61 1.34 17.67
CA PHE A 88 1.89 2.66 18.23
C PHE A 88 2.77 3.50 17.31
N ARG A 89 3.91 2.96 16.86
CA ARG A 89 4.82 3.67 15.95
C ARG A 89 4.17 3.98 14.60
N LEU A 90 3.33 3.09 14.07
CA LEU A 90 2.61 3.35 12.82
C LEU A 90 1.61 4.50 12.93
N VAL A 91 0.96 4.67 14.08
CA VAL A 91 0.04 5.80 14.32
C VAL A 91 0.81 7.10 14.48
N GLU A 92 1.92 7.13 15.22
CA GLU A 92 2.76 8.34 15.31
C GLU A 92 3.33 8.75 13.93
N LEU A 93 3.73 7.77 13.11
CA LEU A 93 4.14 8.02 11.72
C LEU A 93 2.99 8.55 10.87
N LEU A 94 1.77 8.03 11.05
CA LEU A 94 0.58 8.51 10.36
C LEU A 94 0.30 9.96 10.72
N GLU A 95 0.30 10.30 12.02
CA GLU A 95 0.10 11.67 12.50
C GLU A 95 1.17 12.62 11.98
N ALA A 96 2.44 12.21 12.01
CA ALA A 96 3.53 13.01 11.45
C ALA A 96 3.33 13.26 9.94
N ALA A 97 2.95 12.23 9.17
CA ALA A 97 2.67 12.36 7.74
C ALA A 97 1.46 13.27 7.43
N VAL A 98 0.46 13.30 8.32
CA VAL A 98 -0.68 14.22 8.24
C VAL A 98 -0.24 15.65 8.53
N ASN A 99 0.49 15.85 9.62
CA ASN A 99 0.89 17.17 10.12
C ASN A 99 1.80 17.95 9.16
N VAL A 100 2.60 17.26 8.34
CA VAL A 100 3.46 17.91 7.33
C VAL A 100 2.66 18.44 6.12
N ARG A 101 1.46 17.92 5.85
CA ARG A 101 0.63 18.38 4.72
C ARG A 101 -0.55 19.26 5.19
N GLU A 102 -0.44 20.57 4.95
CA GLU A 102 -1.58 21.50 5.07
C GLU A 102 -2.56 21.32 3.88
N ALA A 103 -3.44 20.32 3.87
CA ALA A 103 -4.67 20.34 3.04
C ALA A 103 -5.58 19.12 3.26
N ASP A 104 -6.86 19.31 2.93
CA ASP A 104 -8.02 18.41 2.82
C ASP A 104 -7.82 17.00 2.18
N GLU A 105 -6.59 16.61 1.80
CA GLU A 105 -6.23 15.33 1.18
C GLU A 105 -6.20 14.15 2.15
N PHE A 106 -6.07 14.40 3.45
CA PHE A 106 -5.99 13.34 4.45
C PHE A 106 -7.35 13.01 5.05
N ARG A 107 -8.31 12.65 4.19
CA ARG A 107 -9.53 12.00 4.66
C ARG A 107 -9.20 10.55 4.99
N LEU A 108 -9.61 10.08 6.16
CA LEU A 108 -9.54 8.66 6.45
C LEU A 108 -10.67 8.01 5.63
N TYR A 109 -10.31 7.02 4.81
CA TYR A 109 -11.29 6.33 3.95
C TYR A 109 -11.63 4.92 4.46
N LYS A 110 -11.01 4.50 5.58
CA LYS A 110 -11.09 3.14 6.11
C LYS A 110 -10.85 3.13 7.62
N GLU A 111 -11.36 2.10 8.30
CA GLU A 111 -11.06 1.84 9.71
C GLU A 111 -9.61 1.33 9.91
N PHE A 112 -9.02 1.69 11.05
CA PHE A 112 -7.73 1.15 11.51
C PHE A 112 -7.89 -0.31 11.94
N GLU A 113 -7.08 -1.21 11.39
CA GLU A 113 -7.16 -2.66 11.62
C GLU A 113 -5.88 -3.21 12.27
N PRO A 114 -5.66 -2.97 13.58
CA PRO A 114 -4.42 -3.31 14.27
C PRO A 114 -4.11 -4.81 14.28
N GLN A 115 -5.12 -5.67 14.23
CA GLN A 115 -4.95 -7.13 14.19
C GLN A 115 -4.19 -7.61 12.95
N LYS A 116 -4.16 -6.82 11.87
CA LYS A 116 -3.41 -7.16 10.66
C LYS A 116 -1.92 -6.88 10.78
N ILE A 117 -1.49 -6.12 11.79
CA ILE A 117 -0.08 -5.77 12.02
C ILE A 117 0.68 -7.00 12.50
N GLU A 118 0.11 -7.77 13.44
CA GLU A 118 0.73 -9.02 13.91
C GLU A 118 1.02 -9.97 12.74
N GLN A 119 0.02 -10.17 11.87
CA GLN A 119 0.17 -10.98 10.66
C GLN A 119 1.20 -10.41 9.69
N ALA A 120 1.48 -9.11 9.70
CA ALA A 120 2.57 -8.54 8.90
C ALA A 120 3.92 -8.98 9.46
N LEU A 121 4.10 -8.92 10.78
CA LEU A 121 5.36 -9.24 11.47
C LEU A 121 5.70 -10.73 11.43
N GLU A 122 4.70 -11.60 11.39
CA GLU A 122 4.88 -13.06 11.28
C GLU A 122 5.43 -13.51 9.91
N HIS A 123 5.23 -12.71 8.86
CA HIS A 123 5.66 -13.01 7.51
C HIS A 123 7.00 -12.35 7.16
N VAL A 124 7.75 -11.89 8.17
CA VAL A 124 9.11 -11.38 8.01
C VAL A 124 10.10 -12.44 8.45
N SER A 125 11.07 -12.70 7.58
CA SER A 125 12.18 -13.65 7.72
C SER A 125 13.28 -13.04 8.59
N TRP A 126 12.97 -12.70 9.85
CA TRP A 126 13.88 -12.06 10.79
C TRP A 126 15.25 -12.75 10.88
N GLY A 127 16.33 -11.97 10.85
CA GLY A 127 17.71 -12.45 10.84
C GLY A 127 18.28 -12.87 9.48
N SER A 128 17.45 -12.89 8.43
CA SER A 128 17.91 -12.98 7.03
C SER A 128 18.65 -11.70 6.60
N PRO A 129 19.25 -11.60 5.40
CA PRO A 129 19.94 -10.38 4.97
C PRO A 129 19.10 -9.11 5.16
N LEU A 130 19.73 -8.01 5.59
CA LEU A 130 19.05 -6.79 6.00
C LEU A 130 18.10 -6.20 4.93
N PRO A 131 18.45 -6.15 3.63
CA PRO A 131 17.51 -5.69 2.61
C PRO A 131 16.25 -6.55 2.51
N GLU A 132 16.37 -7.87 2.76
CA GLU A 132 15.25 -8.82 2.74
C GLU A 132 14.33 -8.56 3.93
N VAL A 133 14.86 -8.50 5.16
CA VAL A 133 14.07 -8.22 6.36
C VAL A 133 13.35 -6.87 6.26
N ALA A 134 14.05 -5.83 5.80
CA ALA A 134 13.48 -4.49 5.68
C ALA A 134 12.45 -4.40 4.55
N GLY A 135 12.69 -5.07 3.42
CA GLY A 135 11.79 -5.18 2.28
C GLY A 135 10.51 -5.97 2.61
N GLU A 136 10.64 -7.12 3.24
CA GLU A 136 9.51 -7.94 3.72
C GLU A 136 8.66 -7.18 4.74
N LEU A 137 9.28 -6.52 5.73
CA LEU A 137 8.56 -5.72 6.71
C LEU A 137 7.72 -4.64 6.03
N MET A 138 8.35 -3.86 5.14
CA MET A 138 7.67 -2.83 4.36
C MET A 138 6.52 -3.41 3.52
N SER A 139 6.80 -4.48 2.76
CA SER A 139 5.84 -5.14 1.88
C SER A 139 4.63 -5.62 2.65
N ASN A 140 4.87 -6.37 3.73
CA ASN A 140 3.82 -6.97 4.55
C ASN A 140 2.95 -5.90 5.21
N LEU A 141 3.53 -4.82 5.74
CA LEU A 141 2.76 -3.70 6.30
C LEU A 141 1.85 -3.04 5.23
N ILE A 142 2.41 -2.76 4.05
CA ILE A 142 1.66 -2.15 2.93
C ILE A 142 0.53 -3.06 2.44
N LEU A 143 0.80 -4.35 2.24
CA LEU A 143 -0.16 -5.33 1.72
C LEU A 143 -1.34 -5.53 2.68
N ARG A 144 -1.07 -5.57 4.00
CA ARG A 144 -2.09 -5.69 5.04
C ARG A 144 -2.96 -4.44 5.13
N HIS A 145 -2.41 -3.28 4.79
CA HIS A 145 -3.13 -2.01 4.67
C HIS A 145 -3.94 -1.69 5.94
N SER A 146 -3.28 -1.86 7.10
CA SER A 146 -3.87 -1.67 8.43
C SER A 146 -4.19 -0.22 8.74
N LEU A 147 -3.51 0.72 8.07
CA LEU A 147 -3.75 2.15 8.26
C LEU A 147 -4.86 2.67 7.32
N PRO A 148 -5.59 3.69 7.77
CA PRO A 148 -6.63 4.37 6.97
C PRO A 148 -6.08 5.05 5.71
N ASN A 149 -4.85 5.55 5.77
CA ASN A 149 -4.13 6.17 4.66
C ASN A 149 -2.61 6.07 4.89
N ALA A 150 -1.80 6.56 3.95
CA ALA A 150 -0.34 6.66 4.03
C ALA A 150 0.44 5.36 4.27
N ASN A 151 -0.18 4.19 4.04
CA ASN A 151 0.46 2.87 4.19
C ASN A 151 1.84 2.77 3.50
N HIS A 152 2.00 3.33 2.29
CA HIS A 152 3.29 3.36 1.60
C HIS A 152 4.34 4.18 2.35
N ARG A 153 3.99 5.39 2.78
CA ARG A 153 4.92 6.31 3.46
C ARG A 153 5.34 5.77 4.82
N THR A 154 4.38 5.29 5.61
CA THR A 154 4.68 4.64 6.89
C THR A 154 5.45 3.34 6.69
N GLY A 155 5.19 2.61 5.60
CA GLY A 155 5.99 1.43 5.21
C GLY A 155 7.46 1.77 4.92
N ILE A 156 7.74 2.86 4.19
CA ILE A 156 9.11 3.35 3.94
C ILE A 156 9.78 3.77 5.26
N ALA A 157 9.07 4.48 6.13
CA ALA A 157 9.60 4.86 7.44
C ALA A 157 9.92 3.63 8.32
N MET A 158 9.09 2.59 8.29
CA MET A 158 9.35 1.33 8.99
C MET A 158 10.53 0.56 8.41
N LEU A 159 10.73 0.60 7.08
CA LEU A 159 11.96 0.12 6.45
C LEU A 159 13.19 0.87 6.99
N GLN A 160 13.12 2.21 7.06
CA GLN A 160 14.20 3.02 7.62
C GLN A 160 14.51 2.63 9.07
N PHE A 161 13.49 2.50 9.93
CA PHE A 161 13.68 2.07 11.31
C PHE A 161 14.27 0.66 11.41
N CYS A 162 13.92 -0.24 10.48
CA CYS A 162 14.51 -1.57 10.43
C CYS A 162 16.01 -1.51 10.14
N ILE A 163 16.44 -0.66 9.20
CA ILE A 163 17.85 -0.44 8.89
C ILE A 163 18.58 0.20 10.08
N GLU A 164 17.99 1.25 10.67
CA GLU A 164 18.58 1.96 11.80
C GLU A 164 18.65 1.13 13.08
N SER A 165 17.82 0.08 13.21
CA SER A 165 17.96 -0.88 14.31
C SER A 165 19.26 -1.70 14.24
N VAL A 166 19.92 -1.75 13.09
CA VAL A 166 21.22 -2.40 12.87
C VAL A 166 22.35 -1.39 12.77
N ASP A 167 22.14 -0.27 12.09
CA ASP A 167 23.07 0.87 12.00
C ASP A 167 22.38 2.17 12.46
N PRO A 168 22.42 2.53 13.76
CA PRO A 168 21.72 3.72 14.27
C PRO A 168 22.19 5.05 13.65
N ASP A 169 23.38 5.07 13.05
CA ASP A 169 23.93 6.23 12.36
C ASP A 169 23.54 6.25 10.86
N PHE A 170 22.75 5.27 10.41
CA PHE A 170 22.29 5.19 9.03
C PHE A 170 21.39 6.39 8.71
N ALA A 171 21.82 7.19 7.75
CA ALA A 171 21.01 8.24 7.18
C ALA A 171 20.38 7.70 5.89
N MET A 172 19.04 7.66 5.83
CA MET A 172 18.35 7.46 4.56
C MET A 172 18.89 8.45 3.53
N PRO A 173 19.10 8.05 2.26
CA PRO A 173 19.62 8.92 1.22
C PRO A 173 18.82 10.24 1.15
N ARG A 174 19.38 11.31 1.75
CA ARG A 174 18.86 12.67 1.63
C ARG A 174 19.45 13.27 0.37
N THR A 175 18.60 13.62 -0.59
CA THR A 175 19.01 14.21 -1.87
C THR A 175 19.53 15.62 -1.64
N HIS A 176 20.85 15.80 -1.55
CA HIS A 176 21.46 17.14 -1.47
C HIS A 176 21.36 17.96 -2.77
N LEU A 177 20.46 17.57 -3.67
CA LEU A 177 19.94 18.36 -4.77
C LEU A 177 18.45 18.08 -4.73
N ASP A 178 17.66 19.07 -4.29
CA ASP A 178 16.19 19.17 -4.29
C ASP A 178 15.35 17.98 -3.77
N ASP A 179 14.29 18.27 -3.01
CA ASP A 179 13.25 17.30 -2.63
C ASP A 179 12.64 16.59 -3.87
N GLU A 180 12.77 17.21 -5.04
CA GLU A 180 12.38 16.67 -6.35
C GLU A 180 13.16 15.38 -6.68
N THR A 181 14.46 15.27 -6.42
CA THR A 181 15.25 14.07 -6.78
C THR A 181 14.84 12.82 -5.97
N TRP A 182 14.49 12.97 -4.70
CA TRP A 182 14.02 11.84 -3.87
C TRP A 182 12.64 11.41 -4.33
N GLN A 183 11.77 12.39 -4.55
CA GLN A 183 10.43 12.17 -5.06
C GLN A 183 10.45 11.49 -6.44
N GLU A 184 11.31 11.94 -7.37
CA GLU A 184 11.50 11.35 -8.70
C GLU A 184 11.94 9.88 -8.65
N TRP A 185 12.66 9.48 -7.59
CA TRP A 185 13.11 8.10 -7.42
C TRP A 185 12.06 7.23 -6.72
N VAL A 186 11.42 7.74 -5.67
CA VAL A 186 10.46 6.97 -4.86
C VAL A 186 9.09 6.88 -5.54
N ASP A 187 8.66 7.92 -6.26
CA ASP A 187 7.34 7.94 -6.90
C ASP A 187 7.17 6.79 -7.91
N PRO A 188 8.12 6.47 -8.80
CA PRO A 188 8.05 5.28 -9.64
C PRO A 188 7.90 3.99 -8.84
N TYR A 189 8.64 3.84 -7.74
CA TYR A 189 8.51 2.69 -6.84
C TYR A 189 7.09 2.58 -6.26
N ILE A 190 6.55 3.69 -5.74
CA ILE A 190 5.20 3.74 -5.16
C ILE A 190 4.14 3.44 -6.23
N VAL A 191 4.31 3.96 -7.44
CA VAL A 191 3.42 3.69 -8.57
C VAL A 191 3.39 2.20 -8.89
N ASP A 192 4.55 1.55 -9.00
CA ASP A 192 4.64 0.11 -9.30
C ASP A 192 4.10 -0.76 -8.16
N SER A 193 4.38 -0.39 -6.91
CA SER A 193 3.78 -1.03 -5.73
C SER A 193 2.25 -0.94 -5.77
N LYS A 194 1.68 0.25 -6.06
CA LYS A 194 0.23 0.44 -6.20
C LYS A 194 -0.35 -0.38 -7.36
N ARG A 195 0.37 -0.54 -8.48
CA ARG A 195 -0.04 -1.41 -9.60
C ARG A 195 -0.13 -2.86 -9.15
N LEU A 196 0.93 -3.39 -8.52
CA LEU A 196 0.96 -4.76 -8.00
C LEU A 196 -0.19 -5.04 -7.02
N ILE A 197 -0.42 -4.14 -6.05
CA ILE A 197 -1.52 -4.28 -5.07
C ILE A 197 -2.88 -4.26 -5.77
N THR A 198 -3.06 -3.39 -6.76
CA THR A 198 -4.33 -3.26 -7.49
C THR A 198 -4.61 -4.51 -8.32
N VAL A 199 -3.61 -5.03 -9.05
CA VAL A 199 -3.72 -6.27 -9.82
C VAL A 199 -3.98 -7.45 -8.88
N ARG A 200 -3.22 -7.57 -7.79
CA ARG A 200 -3.41 -8.63 -6.78
C ARG A 200 -4.85 -8.76 -6.29
N ARG A 201 -5.52 -7.63 -6.05
CA ARG A 201 -6.91 -7.58 -5.54
C ARG A 201 -7.97 -7.75 -6.63
N ASN A 202 -7.61 -7.56 -7.90
CA ASN A 202 -8.54 -7.48 -9.02
C ASN A 202 -8.18 -8.41 -10.18
N ASN A 203 -7.28 -9.38 -10.00
CA ASN A 203 -6.75 -10.23 -11.05
C ASN A 203 -7.85 -10.82 -11.95
N VAL A 204 -8.82 -11.54 -11.37
CA VAL A 204 -9.96 -12.10 -12.12
C VAL A 204 -10.82 -11.03 -12.81
N ARG A 205 -10.99 -9.85 -12.19
CA ARG A 205 -11.74 -8.75 -12.82
C ARG A 205 -10.96 -8.15 -14.00
N PHE A 206 -9.65 -8.08 -13.89
CA PHE A 206 -8.78 -7.57 -14.93
C PHE A 206 -8.63 -8.58 -16.06
N GLN A 207 -8.60 -9.88 -15.78
CA GLN A 207 -8.74 -10.93 -16.79
C GLN A 207 -10.01 -10.72 -17.61
N HIS A 208 -11.13 -10.48 -16.94
CA HIS A 208 -12.39 -10.24 -17.66
C HIS A 208 -12.38 -8.96 -18.50
N LEU A 209 -11.63 -7.92 -18.10
CA LEU A 209 -11.43 -6.73 -18.94
C LEU A 209 -10.55 -7.04 -20.15
N GLU A 210 -9.50 -7.84 -19.98
CA GLU A 210 -8.64 -8.30 -21.08
C GLU A 210 -9.45 -9.11 -22.11
N GLU A 211 -10.34 -10.00 -21.67
CA GLU A 211 -11.30 -10.72 -22.53
C GLU A 211 -12.24 -9.80 -23.31
N LEU A 212 -12.45 -8.56 -22.84
CA LEU A 212 -13.25 -7.52 -23.48
C LEU A 212 -12.39 -6.57 -24.35
N ASP A 213 -11.19 -7.00 -24.71
CA ASP A 213 -10.19 -6.27 -25.48
C ASP A 213 -9.77 -4.94 -24.81
N VAL A 214 -9.76 -4.85 -23.48
CA VAL A 214 -9.24 -3.67 -22.77
C VAL A 214 -7.73 -3.79 -22.65
N ASP A 215 -6.99 -2.72 -23.01
CA ASP A 215 -5.53 -2.71 -22.93
C ASP A 215 -5.01 -2.20 -21.58
N LEU A 216 -5.71 -1.22 -21.03
CA LEU A 216 -5.25 -0.39 -19.93
C LEU A 216 -6.35 -0.18 -18.90
N VAL A 217 -5.97 -0.31 -17.63
CA VAL A 217 -6.80 0.10 -16.50
C VAL A 217 -6.18 1.32 -15.84
N GLU A 218 -6.92 2.43 -15.76
CA GLU A 218 -6.47 3.65 -15.12
C GLU A 218 -7.04 3.78 -13.71
N ARG A 219 -6.16 3.83 -12.72
CA ARG A 219 -6.48 4.09 -11.31
C ARG A 219 -6.40 5.60 -11.05
N LYS A 220 -7.00 6.06 -9.94
CA LYS A 220 -6.77 7.42 -9.41
C LYS A 220 -5.28 7.77 -9.36
N ASP A 221 -4.98 9.07 -9.37
CA ASP A 221 -3.62 9.63 -9.46
C ASP A 221 -2.93 9.37 -10.82
N GLY A 222 -3.68 9.00 -11.87
CA GLY A 222 -3.14 8.75 -13.21
C GLY A 222 -2.31 7.47 -13.34
N ILE A 223 -2.42 6.54 -12.38
CA ILE A 223 -1.67 5.28 -12.41
C ILE A 223 -2.30 4.34 -13.44
N GLN A 224 -1.55 4.08 -14.52
CA GLN A 224 -1.98 3.19 -15.60
C GLN A 224 -1.42 1.79 -15.41
N ILE A 225 -2.28 0.77 -15.52
CA ILE A 225 -1.95 -0.66 -15.45
C ILE A 225 -2.20 -1.24 -16.84
N ARG A 226 -1.14 -1.66 -17.54
CA ARG A 226 -1.28 -2.38 -18.81
C ARG A 226 -1.56 -3.84 -18.54
N LEU A 227 -2.71 -4.35 -18.97
CA LEU A 227 -3.15 -5.70 -18.61
C LEU A 227 -2.16 -6.78 -19.09
N ALA A 228 -1.63 -6.63 -20.30
CA ALA A 228 -0.66 -7.55 -20.90
C ALA A 228 0.69 -7.67 -20.17
N GLU A 229 1.00 -6.81 -19.18
CA GLU A 229 2.21 -6.91 -18.35
C GLU A 229 2.03 -7.85 -17.15
N PHE A 230 0.81 -8.34 -16.93
CA PHE A 230 0.42 -9.15 -15.79
C PHE A 230 -0.11 -10.51 -16.25
N ASP A 231 0.19 -11.56 -15.49
CA ASP A 231 -0.51 -12.84 -15.63
C ASP A 231 -1.88 -12.73 -14.96
N LEU A 232 -2.93 -12.74 -15.77
CA LEU A 232 -4.31 -12.58 -15.33
C LEU A 232 -5.10 -13.90 -15.34
N ASP A 233 -4.57 -14.95 -15.97
CA ASP A 233 -5.23 -16.26 -16.05
C ASP A 233 -4.81 -17.16 -14.88
N MET A 234 -5.21 -16.73 -13.67
CA MET A 234 -4.88 -17.42 -12.44
C MET A 234 -6.11 -17.57 -11.55
N HIS A 235 -6.16 -18.64 -10.77
CA HIS A 235 -7.15 -18.71 -9.69
C HIS A 235 -6.85 -17.59 -8.67
N TRP A 236 -7.91 -16.98 -8.11
CA TRP A 236 -7.76 -15.78 -7.26
C TRP A 236 -6.80 -15.95 -6.07
N ARG A 237 -6.67 -17.17 -5.53
CA ARG A 237 -5.70 -17.46 -4.46
C ARG A 237 -4.26 -17.42 -4.94
N ASP A 238 -4.01 -17.95 -6.13
CA ASP A 238 -2.69 -18.01 -6.73
C ASP A 238 -2.25 -16.60 -7.11
N ALA A 239 -3.14 -15.81 -7.73
CA ALA A 239 -2.90 -14.39 -7.96
C ALA A 239 -2.59 -13.63 -6.66
N HIS A 240 -3.32 -13.92 -5.59
CA HIS A 240 -3.11 -13.26 -4.30
C HIS A 240 -1.73 -13.59 -3.68
N ALA A 241 -1.22 -14.80 -3.89
CA ALA A 241 0.11 -15.21 -3.45
C ALA A 241 1.20 -14.66 -4.39
N THR A 242 1.11 -14.93 -5.69
CA THR A 242 2.09 -14.51 -6.70
C THR A 242 2.32 -13.00 -6.69
N TYR A 243 1.27 -12.19 -6.62
CA TYR A 243 1.45 -10.72 -6.55
C TYR A 243 1.81 -10.21 -5.15
N ALA A 244 1.69 -11.02 -4.10
CA ALA A 244 2.31 -10.69 -2.81
C ALA A 244 3.83 -10.90 -2.88
N GLU A 245 4.27 -12.05 -3.42
CA GLU A 245 5.69 -12.36 -3.63
C GLU A 245 6.36 -11.31 -4.53
N ARG A 246 5.76 -10.96 -5.67
CA ARG A 246 6.29 -9.88 -6.54
C ARG A 246 6.36 -8.52 -5.85
N HIS A 247 5.44 -8.23 -4.93
CA HIS A 247 5.47 -6.99 -4.17
C HIS A 247 6.57 -7.01 -3.11
N GLU A 248 6.81 -8.15 -2.48
CA GLU A 248 7.92 -8.35 -1.55
C GLU A 248 9.27 -8.23 -2.25
N GLU A 249 9.46 -8.88 -3.39
CA GLU A 249 10.65 -8.71 -4.23
C GLU A 249 10.86 -7.23 -4.59
N HIS A 250 9.81 -6.52 -5.00
CA HIS A 250 9.85 -5.09 -5.31
C HIS A 250 10.29 -4.23 -4.12
N CYS A 251 9.80 -4.53 -2.90
CA CYS A 251 10.22 -3.86 -1.67
C CYS A 251 11.67 -4.19 -1.27
N THR A 252 12.10 -5.44 -1.46
CA THR A 252 13.48 -5.88 -1.18
C THR A 252 14.46 -5.21 -2.14
N GLU A 253 14.12 -5.12 -3.43
CA GLU A 253 14.93 -4.37 -4.41
C GLU A 253 14.97 -2.88 -4.09
N PHE A 254 13.87 -2.30 -3.59
CA PHE A 254 13.88 -0.94 -3.07
C PHE A 254 14.85 -0.78 -1.89
N ALA A 255 14.84 -1.72 -0.92
CA ALA A 255 15.78 -1.71 0.21
C ALA A 255 17.24 -1.82 -0.26
N ARG A 256 17.55 -2.68 -1.24
CA ARG A 256 18.89 -2.75 -1.86
C ARG A 256 19.28 -1.41 -2.49
N ALA A 257 18.37 -0.82 -3.25
CA ALA A 257 18.56 0.45 -3.93
C ALA A 257 18.76 1.63 -2.96
N VAL A 258 18.22 1.57 -1.73
CA VAL A 258 18.52 2.49 -0.62
C VAL A 258 19.98 2.39 -0.22
N PHE A 259 20.50 1.18 0.01
CA PHE A 259 21.90 0.97 0.42
C PHE A 259 22.90 1.41 -0.66
N GLU A 260 22.65 1.08 -1.91
CA GLU A 260 23.49 1.53 -3.04
C GLU A 260 23.56 3.06 -3.12
N ARG A 261 22.44 3.75 -2.93
CA ARG A 261 22.40 5.22 -2.94
C ARG A 261 23.08 5.85 -1.73
N ALA A 262 23.02 5.19 -0.59
CA ALA A 262 23.72 5.62 0.62
C ALA A 262 25.23 5.35 0.55
N ALA A 263 25.73 4.67 -0.50
CA ALA A 263 27.08 4.12 -0.58
C ALA A 263 27.42 3.23 0.63
N LYS A 264 26.45 2.37 0.96
CA LYS A 264 26.41 1.46 2.12
C LYS A 264 26.21 0.01 1.68
N GLU A 265 26.76 -0.37 0.53
CA GLU A 265 26.59 -1.71 -0.05
C GLU A 265 27.11 -2.84 0.86
N GLU A 266 27.98 -2.52 1.82
CA GLU A 266 28.42 -3.49 2.84
C GLU A 266 27.26 -4.07 3.67
N PHE A 267 26.10 -3.39 3.72
CA PHE A 267 24.92 -3.85 4.43
C PHE A 267 24.03 -4.79 3.61
N ILE A 268 24.30 -4.97 2.31
CA ILE A 268 23.50 -5.83 1.43
C ILE A 268 23.54 -7.30 1.87
N ASP A 269 24.71 -7.76 2.32
CA ASP A 269 24.94 -9.12 2.81
C ASP A 269 24.96 -9.19 4.35
N HIS A 270 24.73 -8.07 5.04
CA HIS A 270 24.70 -8.05 6.49
C HIS A 270 23.41 -8.68 7.01
N SER A 271 23.49 -9.41 8.14
CA SER A 271 22.29 -9.96 8.77
C SER A 271 21.39 -8.83 9.26
N GLY A 272 20.11 -8.92 8.92
CA GLY A 272 19.08 -8.04 9.44
C GLY A 272 18.80 -8.28 10.93
N PRO A 273 17.97 -7.44 11.55
CA PRO A 273 17.67 -7.55 12.95
C PRO A 273 16.87 -8.83 13.24
N SER A 274 17.00 -9.33 14.47
CA SER A 274 15.97 -10.22 15.02
C SER A 274 14.68 -9.43 15.28
N LYS A 275 13.53 -10.11 15.30
CA LYS A 275 12.26 -9.47 15.67
C LYS A 275 12.38 -8.68 16.98
N GLN A 276 12.94 -9.30 18.01
CA GLN A 276 13.10 -8.66 19.32
C GLN A 276 14.01 -7.43 19.26
N GLY A 277 15.12 -7.49 18.51
CA GLY A 277 16.03 -6.35 18.35
C GLY A 277 15.36 -5.17 17.64
N PHE A 278 14.52 -5.46 16.65
CA PHE A 278 13.72 -4.42 15.99
C PHE A 278 12.68 -3.80 16.94
N ILE A 279 11.94 -4.62 17.71
CA ILE A 279 10.96 -4.13 18.68
C ILE A 279 11.63 -3.27 19.76
N GLU A 280 12.77 -3.71 20.33
CA GLU A 280 13.51 -2.95 21.34
C GLU A 280 14.01 -1.60 20.80
N TYR A 281 14.46 -1.57 19.53
CA TYR A 281 14.82 -0.33 18.86
C TYR A 281 13.63 0.63 18.73
N LEU A 282 12.46 0.12 18.32
CA LEU A 282 11.25 0.94 18.24
C LEU A 282 10.89 1.52 19.61
N GLU A 283 10.97 0.76 20.69
CA GLU A 283 10.60 1.23 22.02
C GLU A 283 11.57 2.28 22.58
N THR A 284 12.88 2.02 22.45
CA THR A 284 13.90 2.77 23.21
C THR A 284 14.78 3.65 22.34
N GLY A 285 14.96 3.31 21.07
CA GLY A 285 15.84 4.01 20.14
C GLY A 285 15.24 5.26 19.50
N LEU A 286 13.92 5.45 19.60
CA LEU A 286 13.19 6.52 18.90
C LEU A 286 12.62 7.61 19.82
N VAL A 287 12.86 7.56 21.13
CA VAL A 287 12.16 8.37 22.16
C VAL A 287 12.26 9.89 21.94
N GLU A 288 13.35 10.39 21.35
CA GLU A 288 13.57 11.83 21.12
C GLU A 288 13.41 12.25 19.65
N ARG A 289 12.99 11.34 18.76
CA ARG A 289 12.95 11.61 17.32
C ARG A 289 11.70 12.37 16.91
N ASP A 290 11.88 13.46 16.18
CA ASP A 290 10.78 14.12 15.47
C ASP A 290 10.46 13.38 14.16
N PHE A 291 9.37 12.62 14.14
CA PHE A 291 8.96 11.86 12.95
C PHE A 291 8.52 12.73 11.78
N ARG A 292 8.27 14.03 11.98
CA ARG A 292 7.99 14.95 10.87
C ARG A 292 9.19 15.11 9.94
N GLU A 293 10.41 14.86 10.42
CA GLU A 293 11.62 14.88 9.58
C GLU A 293 11.70 13.71 8.58
N LEU A 294 10.75 12.77 8.62
CA LEU A 294 10.66 11.63 7.70
C LEU A 294 9.77 11.90 6.48
N PHE A 295 9.03 13.01 6.46
CA PHE A 295 7.99 13.32 5.47
C PHE A 295 8.12 14.73 4.91
#